data_AF-M0IAB0-F1
#
_entry.id   AF-M0IAB0-F1
#
_cell.length_a   1.000
_cell.length_b   1.000
_cell.length_c   1.000
_cell.angle_alpha   90.00
_cell.angle_beta   90.00
_cell.angle_gamma   90.00
#
_symmetry.space_group_name_H-M   'P 1'
#
loop_
_entity.id
_entity.type
_entity.pdbx_description
1 polymer ?
#
loop_
_entity_poly.entity_id
_entity_poly.type
_entity_poly.pdbx_seq_one_letter_code
_entity_poly.pdbx_strand_id
1 'polypeptide(L)'
;MFRAGGSFLIDLVVGGILVAAAPSYTRDAIAEIRDDPGGSFLWGLGVSIGGVIVLVLLAITIIGLLVAIPGFLALVLLSIVGGAVSTVFLGSLVTGTASGGSPPLGVSVAVGALVAAILSLVPILGSVILFVVDMLGLGVVGRNLVRSWT
;
A
#
# COMPACT_ATOMS: atom_id res chain seq x y z
N MET A 1 -0.32 -8.99 21.82
CA MET A 1 -1.78 -9.12 21.56
C MET A 1 -2.42 -7.79 21.17
N PHE A 2 -2.20 -6.67 21.88
CA PHE A 2 -2.80 -5.36 21.55
C PHE A 2 -2.33 -4.71 20.23
N ARG A 3 -1.12 -5.00 19.73
CA ARG A 3 -0.61 -4.40 18.47
C ARG A 3 -1.35 -4.89 17.22
N ALA A 4 -1.77 -6.16 17.19
CA ALA A 4 -2.42 -6.77 16.01
C ALA A 4 -3.88 -6.33 15.84
N GLY A 5 -4.61 -6.11 16.95
CA GLY A 5 -5.95 -5.54 16.89
C GLY A 5 -5.97 -4.09 16.41
N GLY A 6 -4.92 -3.33 16.75
CA GLY A 6 -4.75 -1.95 16.28
C GLY A 6 -4.51 -1.86 14.77
N SER A 7 -3.60 -2.68 14.23
CA SER A 7 -3.36 -2.71 12.78
C SER A 7 -4.59 -3.18 12.00
N PHE A 8 -5.29 -4.21 12.49
CA PHE A 8 -6.53 -4.68 11.87
C PHE A 8 -7.56 -3.56 11.68
N LEU A 9 -7.84 -2.79 12.73
CA LEU A 9 -8.83 -1.71 12.67
C LEU A 9 -8.38 -0.57 11.76
N ILE A 10 -7.09 -0.22 11.80
CA ILE A 10 -6.53 0.81 10.91
C ILE A 10 -6.67 0.37 9.45
N ASP A 11 -6.24 -0.83 9.12
CA ASP A 11 -6.28 -1.37 7.75
C ASP A 11 -7.72 -1.47 7.24
N LEU A 12 -8.66 -1.87 8.11
CA LEU A 12 -10.07 -1.94 7.78
C LEU A 12 -10.66 -0.55 7.52
N VAL A 13 -10.32 0.44 8.35
CA VAL A 13 -10.82 1.82 8.19
C VAL A 13 -10.23 2.45 6.95
N VAL A 14 -8.90 2.41 6.77
CA VAL A 14 -8.23 3.05 5.64
C VAL A 14 -8.58 2.34 4.34
N GLY A 15 -8.50 1.01 4.30
CA GLY A 15 -8.89 0.21 3.14
C GLY A 15 -10.38 0.33 2.81
N GLY A 16 -11.22 0.39 3.84
CA GLY A 16 -12.66 0.60 3.69
C GLY A 16 -13.00 1.96 3.10
N ILE A 17 -12.34 3.02 3.58
CA ILE A 17 -12.46 4.37 3.02
C ILE A 17 -12.00 4.38 1.55
N LEU A 18 -10.86 3.78 1.23
CA LEU A 18 -10.36 3.72 -0.14
C LEU A 18 -11.35 3.04 -1.08
N VAL A 19 -11.90 1.89 -0.67
CA VAL A 19 -12.89 1.16 -1.46
C VAL A 19 -14.20 1.92 -1.61
N ALA A 20 -14.65 2.63 -0.58
CA ALA A 20 -15.87 3.42 -0.62
C ALA A 20 -15.73 4.70 -1.46
N ALA A 21 -14.60 5.39 -1.33
CA ALA A 21 -14.36 6.67 -2.00
C ALA A 21 -13.87 6.50 -3.44
N ALA A 22 -13.07 5.46 -3.71
CA ALA A 22 -12.43 5.24 -5.02
C ALA A 22 -12.44 3.73 -5.43
N PRO A 23 -13.63 3.15 -5.68
CA PRO A 23 -13.75 1.73 -6.01
C PRO A 23 -13.12 1.35 -7.37
N SER A 24 -13.18 2.24 -8.36
CA SER A 24 -12.54 2.02 -9.67
C SER A 24 -11.02 1.99 -9.54
N TYR A 25 -10.44 3.01 -8.90
CA TYR A 25 -9.01 3.09 -8.61
C TYR A 25 -8.51 1.83 -7.89
N THR A 26 -9.25 1.34 -6.90
CA THR A 26 -8.86 0.14 -6.16
C THR A 26 -8.81 -1.10 -7.06
N ARG A 27 -9.77 -1.26 -7.99
CA ARG A 27 -9.78 -2.39 -8.95
C ARG A 27 -8.62 -2.31 -9.92
N ASP A 28 -8.40 -1.13 -10.49
CA ASP A 28 -7.34 -0.89 -11.47
C ASP A 28 -5.96 -1.10 -10.82
N ALA A 29 -5.79 -0.63 -9.58
CA ALA A 29 -4.57 -0.84 -8.83
C ALA A 29 -4.30 -2.33 -8.55
N ILE A 30 -5.31 -3.09 -8.16
CA ILE A 30 -5.20 -4.54 -7.95
C ILE A 30 -4.87 -5.28 -9.26
N ALA A 31 -5.48 -4.86 -10.37
CA ALA A 31 -5.19 -5.42 -11.69
C ALA A 31 -3.72 -5.14 -12.08
N GLU A 32 -3.23 -3.92 -11.89
CA GLU A 32 -1.85 -3.56 -12.18
C GLU A 32 -0.83 -4.37 -11.35
N ILE A 33 -1.11 -4.60 -10.05
CA ILE A 33 -0.27 -5.47 -9.21
C ILE A 33 -0.22 -6.90 -9.77
N ARG A 34 -1.32 -7.41 -10.32
CA ARG A 34 -1.38 -8.78 -10.86
C ARG A 34 -0.71 -8.90 -12.21
N ASP A 35 -0.85 -7.89 -13.07
CA ASP A 35 -0.30 -7.89 -14.43
C ASP A 35 1.20 -7.62 -14.43
N ASP A 36 1.69 -6.74 -13.55
CA ASP A 36 3.11 -6.39 -13.42
C ASP A 36 3.54 -6.29 -11.93
N PRO A 37 3.62 -7.43 -11.23
CA PRO A 37 4.02 -7.46 -9.81
C PRO A 37 5.47 -7.02 -9.62
N GLY A 38 6.36 -7.42 -10.53
CA GLY A 38 7.79 -7.08 -10.46
C GLY A 38 8.02 -5.59 -10.62
N GLY A 39 7.40 -4.97 -11.62
CA GLY A 39 7.51 -3.53 -11.80
C GLY A 39 6.80 -2.76 -10.70
N SER A 40 5.66 -3.23 -10.17
CA SER A 40 4.99 -2.61 -9.02
C SER A 40 5.91 -2.63 -7.80
N PHE A 41 6.53 -3.77 -7.50
CA PHE A 41 7.47 -3.88 -6.38
C PHE A 41 8.67 -2.95 -6.53
N LEU A 42 9.29 -2.91 -7.72
CA LEU A 42 10.45 -2.05 -8.00
C LEU A 42 10.09 -0.56 -7.89
N TRP A 43 8.90 -0.16 -8.34
CA TRP A 43 8.42 1.20 -8.14
C TRP A 43 8.19 1.53 -6.67
N GLY A 44 7.64 0.60 -5.88
CA GLY A 44 7.47 0.79 -4.44
C GLY A 44 8.81 0.95 -3.73
N LEU A 45 9.79 0.14 -4.12
CA LEU A 45 11.17 0.24 -3.61
C LEU A 45 11.81 1.58 -4.01
N GLY A 46 11.61 2.01 -5.26
CA GLY A 46 12.08 3.30 -5.76
C GLY A 46 11.46 4.48 -5.03
N VAL A 47 10.15 4.45 -4.75
CA VAL A 47 9.44 5.52 -4.04
C VAL A 47 9.85 5.55 -2.57
N SER A 48 9.95 4.39 -1.92
CA SER A 48 10.33 4.32 -0.50
C SER A 48 11.79 4.75 -0.29
N ILE A 49 12.74 4.10 -0.96
CA ILE A 49 14.16 4.39 -0.81
C ILE A 49 14.52 5.72 -1.48
N GLY A 50 14.14 5.91 -2.74
CA GLY A 50 14.42 7.13 -3.49
C GLY A 50 13.74 8.36 -2.89
N GLY A 51 12.50 8.23 -2.43
CA GLY A 51 11.80 9.31 -1.74
C GLY A 51 12.51 9.75 -0.46
N VAL A 52 12.94 8.80 0.38
CA VAL A 52 13.72 9.11 1.58
C VAL A 52 15.06 9.76 1.23
N ILE A 53 15.79 9.24 0.25
CA ILE A 53 17.07 9.83 -0.20
C ILE A 53 16.86 11.27 -0.68
N VAL A 54 15.86 11.53 -1.52
CA VAL A 54 15.55 12.87 -2.02
C VAL A 54 15.20 13.80 -0.87
N LEU A 55 14.39 13.36 0.10
CA LEU A 55 14.05 14.16 1.27
C LEU A 55 15.27 14.48 2.14
N VAL A 56 16.17 13.52 2.35
CA VAL A 56 17.41 13.74 3.11
C VAL A 56 18.31 14.74 2.39
N LEU A 57 18.49 14.58 1.08
CA LEU A 57 19.29 15.52 0.26
C LEU A 57 18.68 16.93 0.30
N LEU A 58 17.35 17.04 0.22
CA LEU A 58 16.66 18.31 0.36
C LEU A 58 16.85 18.90 1.76
N ALA A 59 16.70 18.13 2.82
CA ALA A 59 16.83 18.60 4.20
C ALA A 59 18.22 19.19 4.51
N ILE A 60 19.27 18.74 3.82
CA ILE A 60 20.62 19.30 3.94
C ILE A 60 20.69 20.73 3.37
N THR A 61 19.79 21.09 2.45
CA THR A 61 19.71 22.43 1.86
C THR A 61 18.67 23.30 2.57
N ILE A 62 18.96 24.59 2.77
CA ILE A 62 18.01 25.53 3.42
C ILE A 62 16.68 25.60 2.65
N ILE A 63 16.75 25.61 1.30
CA ILE A 63 15.58 25.59 0.42
C ILE A 63 14.85 24.25 0.52
N GLY A 64 15.60 23.16 0.56
CA GLY A 64 15.01 21.84 0.62
C GLY A 64 14.34 21.56 1.96
N LEU A 65 14.58 22.29 3.04
CA LEU A 65 13.75 22.18 4.25
C LEU A 65 12.29 22.62 3.99
N LEU A 66 12.10 23.70 3.20
CA LEU A 66 10.77 24.18 2.79
C LEU A 66 10.04 23.17 1.88
N VAL A 67 10.78 22.43 1.05
CA VAL A 67 10.23 21.42 0.12
C VAL A 67 10.12 20.03 0.76
N ALA A 68 11.01 19.71 1.70
CA ALA A 68 11.04 18.41 2.37
C ALA A 68 9.83 18.23 3.27
N ILE A 69 9.33 19.29 3.92
CA ILE A 69 8.11 19.22 4.73
C ILE A 69 6.89 18.77 3.89
N PRO A 70 6.52 19.45 2.79
CA PRO A 70 5.42 19.00 1.94
C PRO A 70 5.73 17.67 1.23
N GLY A 71 6.98 17.43 0.83
CA GLY A 71 7.39 16.16 0.23
C GLY A 71 7.23 14.97 1.19
N PHE A 72 7.59 15.16 2.45
CA PHE A 72 7.40 14.15 3.50
C PHE A 72 5.91 13.87 3.74
N LEU A 73 5.09 14.92 3.80
CA LEU A 73 3.64 14.75 3.92
C LEU A 73 3.07 13.96 2.74
N ALA A 74 3.52 14.23 1.51
CA ALA A 74 3.13 13.46 0.34
C ALA A 74 3.53 11.98 0.48
N LEU A 75 4.77 11.67 0.90
CA LEU A 75 5.21 10.29 1.13
C LEU A 75 4.36 9.56 2.19
N VAL A 76 3.96 10.26 3.26
CA VAL A 76 3.06 9.71 4.28
C VAL A 76 1.70 9.36 3.66
N LEU A 77 1.12 10.26 2.86
CA LEU A 77 -0.16 10.00 2.17
C LEU A 77 -0.06 8.84 1.18
N LEU A 78 1.02 8.79 0.38
CA LEU A 78 1.29 7.66 -0.51
C LEU A 78 1.37 6.34 0.26
N SER A 79 2.00 6.34 1.42
CA SER A 79 2.12 5.14 2.28
C SER A 79 0.78 4.67 2.83
N ILE A 80 -0.09 5.60 3.21
CA ILE A 80 -1.45 5.29 3.67
C ILE A 80 -2.28 4.66 2.54
N VAL A 81 -2.28 5.28 1.35
CA VAL A 81 -3.03 4.76 0.20
C VAL A 81 -2.43 3.44 -0.29
N GLY A 82 -1.11 3.34 -0.34
CA GLY A 82 -0.37 2.12 -0.71
C GLY A 82 -0.72 0.97 0.21
N GLY A 83 -0.67 1.20 1.53
CA GLY A 83 -1.07 0.22 2.54
C GLY A 83 -2.52 -0.23 2.36
N ALA A 84 -3.45 0.68 2.10
CA ALA A 84 -4.84 0.32 1.82
C ALA A 84 -5.00 -0.57 0.57
N VAL A 85 -4.34 -0.22 -0.54
CA VAL A 85 -4.31 -1.06 -1.75
C VAL A 85 -3.72 -2.44 -1.43
N SER A 86 -2.63 -2.49 -0.67
CA SER A 86 -1.98 -3.72 -0.21
C SER A 86 -2.90 -4.61 0.61
N THR A 87 -3.66 -4.03 1.55
CA THR A 87 -4.68 -4.74 2.32
C THR A 87 -5.73 -5.34 1.40
N VAL A 88 -6.34 -4.56 0.49
CA VAL A 88 -7.38 -5.08 -0.41
C VAL A 88 -6.82 -6.15 -1.34
N PHE A 89 -5.59 -5.97 -1.83
CA PHE A 89 -4.90 -6.94 -2.65
C PHE A 89 -4.71 -8.27 -1.92
N LEU A 90 -4.19 -8.26 -0.68
CA LEU A 90 -4.05 -9.45 0.16
C LEU A 90 -5.37 -10.20 0.31
N GLY A 91 -6.44 -9.49 0.63
CA GLY A 91 -7.74 -10.11 0.76
C GLY A 91 -8.28 -10.65 -0.56
N SER A 92 -8.04 -9.96 -1.67
CA SER A 92 -8.43 -10.41 -3.03
C SER A 92 -7.72 -11.71 -3.44
N LEU A 93 -6.51 -11.95 -2.95
CA LEU A 93 -5.79 -13.21 -3.19
C LEU A 93 -6.47 -14.37 -2.47
N VAL A 94 -6.81 -14.19 -1.19
CA VAL A 94 -7.41 -15.24 -0.34
C VAL A 94 -8.87 -15.51 -0.73
N THR A 95 -9.62 -14.45 -1.04
CA THR A 95 -11.01 -14.60 -1.46
C THR A 95 -11.10 -15.13 -2.89
N GLY A 96 -10.24 -14.67 -3.80
CA GLY A 96 -10.23 -15.12 -5.19
C GLY A 96 -9.96 -16.62 -5.36
N THR A 97 -9.12 -17.22 -4.50
CA THR A 97 -8.89 -18.67 -4.49
C THR A 97 -10.09 -19.45 -3.94
N ALA A 98 -10.86 -18.88 -3.02
CA ALA A 98 -12.03 -19.52 -2.42
C ALA A 98 -13.30 -19.42 -3.30
N SER A 99 -13.48 -18.31 -4.01
CA SER A 99 -14.70 -18.04 -4.79
C SER A 99 -14.58 -18.24 -6.31
N GLY A 100 -13.38 -18.53 -6.84
CA GLY A 100 -13.18 -18.81 -8.28
C GLY A 100 -13.40 -17.61 -9.21
N GLY A 101 -13.48 -16.39 -8.67
CA GLY A 101 -13.77 -15.16 -9.41
C GLY A 101 -13.45 -13.90 -8.59
N SER A 102 -13.62 -12.72 -9.19
CA SER A 102 -13.33 -11.42 -8.56
C SER A 102 -14.28 -11.13 -7.40
N PRO A 103 -13.81 -11.16 -6.15
CA PRO A 103 -14.66 -10.98 -4.98
C PRO A 103 -15.05 -9.50 -4.78
N PRO A 104 -16.17 -9.21 -4.09
CA PRO A 104 -16.55 -7.85 -3.76
C PRO A 104 -15.46 -7.15 -2.94
N LEU A 105 -15.11 -5.91 -3.33
CA LEU A 105 -14.01 -5.15 -2.70
C LEU A 105 -14.14 -5.02 -1.17
N GLY A 106 -15.36 -4.86 -0.66
CA GLY A 106 -15.59 -4.77 0.79
C GLY A 106 -15.22 -6.05 1.55
N VAL A 107 -15.44 -7.23 0.94
CA VAL A 107 -15.01 -8.51 1.51
C VAL A 107 -13.49 -8.62 1.43
N SER A 108 -12.89 -8.20 0.31
CA SER A 108 -11.43 -8.18 0.15
C SER A 108 -10.74 -7.27 1.17
N VAL A 109 -11.30 -6.11 1.52
CA VAL A 109 -10.73 -5.27 2.60
C VAL A 109 -10.77 -6.01 3.94
N ALA A 110 -11.93 -6.56 4.30
CA ALA A 110 -12.11 -7.21 5.60
C ALA A 110 -11.21 -8.45 5.75
N VAL A 111 -11.17 -9.30 4.72
CA VAL A 111 -10.29 -10.48 4.69
C VAL A 111 -8.83 -10.07 4.65
N GLY A 112 -8.50 -9.05 3.87
CA GLY A 112 -7.15 -8.50 3.75
C GLY A 112 -6.62 -7.99 5.08
N ALA A 113 -7.41 -7.19 5.80
CA ALA A 113 -7.06 -6.69 7.13
C ALA A 113 -6.88 -7.84 8.12
N LEU A 114 -7.74 -8.86 8.07
CA LEU A 114 -7.64 -10.04 8.94
C LEU A 114 -6.36 -10.83 8.65
N VAL A 115 -6.05 -11.06 7.37
CA VAL A 115 -4.84 -11.74 6.93
C VAL A 115 -3.61 -10.94 7.36
N ALA A 116 -3.59 -9.63 7.14
CA ALA A 116 -2.50 -8.75 7.56
C ALA A 116 -2.28 -8.80 9.09
N ALA A 117 -3.36 -8.78 9.86
CA ALA A 117 -3.31 -8.92 11.31
C ALA A 117 -2.71 -10.28 11.72
N ILE A 118 -3.13 -11.39 11.10
CA ILE A 118 -2.58 -12.72 11.39
C ILE A 118 -1.09 -12.80 11.01
N LEU A 119 -0.72 -12.28 9.84
CA LEU A 119 0.67 -12.22 9.39
C LEU A 119 1.53 -11.43 10.40
N SER A 120 1.01 -10.33 10.95
CA SER A 120 1.74 -9.52 11.94
C SER A 120 2.09 -10.28 13.24
N LEU A 121 1.39 -11.39 13.54
CA LEU A 121 1.73 -12.24 14.68
C LEU A 121 2.97 -13.11 14.42
N VAL A 122 3.37 -13.28 13.14
CA VAL A 122 4.52 -14.08 12.73
C VAL A 122 5.69 -13.14 12.42
N PRO A 123 6.69 -12.98 13.32
CA PRO A 123 7.65 -11.87 13.26
C PRO A 123 8.54 -11.86 12.01
N ILE A 124 8.92 -13.04 11.50
CA ILE A 124 9.86 -13.16 10.37
C ILE A 124 9.11 -13.32 9.05
N LEU A 125 8.29 -14.37 8.91
CA LEU A 125 7.59 -14.63 7.65
C LEU A 125 6.51 -13.57 7.38
N GLY A 126 5.79 -13.16 8.41
CA GLY A 126 4.74 -12.15 8.27
C GLY A 126 5.29 -10.80 7.87
N SER A 127 6.40 -10.36 8.48
CA SER A 127 7.03 -9.08 8.13
C SER A 127 7.55 -9.06 6.69
N VAL A 128 8.15 -10.15 6.21
CA VAL A 128 8.61 -10.24 4.81
C VAL A 128 7.44 -10.20 3.84
N ILE A 129 6.37 -10.95 4.10
CA ILE A 129 5.18 -10.97 3.24
C ILE A 129 4.53 -9.58 3.21
N LEU A 130 4.29 -9.00 4.40
CA LEU A 130 3.70 -7.66 4.52
C LEU A 130 4.55 -6.61 3.82
N PHE A 131 5.87 -6.66 3.99
CA PHE A 131 6.79 -5.74 3.31
C PHE A 131 6.68 -5.83 1.79
N VAL A 132 6.66 -7.04 1.22
CA VAL A 132 6.52 -7.21 -0.23
C VAL A 132 5.20 -6.65 -0.71
N VAL A 133 4.10 -6.94 0.00
CA VAL A 133 2.77 -6.45 -0.38
C VAL A 133 2.68 -4.94 -0.24
N ASP A 134 3.19 -4.35 0.84
CA ASP A 134 3.24 -2.90 1.03
C ASP A 134 4.02 -2.22 -0.09
N MET A 135 5.13 -2.82 -0.54
CA MET A 135 5.87 -2.32 -1.72
C MET A 135 5.05 -2.41 -3.00
N LEU A 136 4.25 -3.46 -3.21
CA LEU A 136 3.37 -3.56 -4.38
C LEU A 136 2.32 -2.43 -4.39
N GLY A 137 1.63 -2.21 -3.27
CA GLY A 137 0.63 -1.15 -3.14
C GLY A 137 1.25 0.24 -3.29
N LEU A 138 2.35 0.51 -2.56
CA LEU A 138 3.12 1.75 -2.70
C LEU A 138 3.59 1.99 -4.13
N GLY A 139 4.03 0.95 -4.81
CA GLY A 139 4.56 1.06 -6.16
C GLY A 139 3.52 1.39 -7.20
N VAL A 140 2.33 0.79 -7.12
CA VAL A 140 1.22 1.15 -8.01
C VAL A 140 0.74 2.57 -7.76
N VAL A 141 0.61 2.97 -6.48
CA VAL A 141 0.23 4.35 -6.14
C VAL A 141 1.27 5.34 -6.64
N GLY A 142 2.56 5.08 -6.38
CA GLY A 142 3.65 5.95 -6.77
C GLY A 142 3.86 6.04 -8.27
N ARG A 143 3.75 4.92 -8.98
CA ARG A 143 3.82 4.89 -10.44
C ARG A 143 2.66 5.67 -11.07
N ASN A 144 1.44 5.48 -10.58
CA ASN A 144 0.28 6.21 -11.08
C ASN A 144 0.36 7.71 -10.78
N LEU A 145 0.93 8.08 -9.62
CA LEU A 145 1.22 9.48 -9.34
C LEU A 145 2.18 10.04 -10.39
N VAL A 146 3.31 9.39 -10.68
CA VAL A 146 4.27 9.87 -11.70
C VAL A 146 3.61 9.99 -13.07
N ARG A 147 2.84 8.99 -13.50
CA ARG A 147 2.10 9.02 -14.77
C ARG A 147 1.11 10.17 -14.86
N SER A 148 0.55 10.65 -13.74
CA SER A 148 -0.38 11.78 -13.77
C SER A 148 0.28 13.12 -14.10
N TRP A 149 1.62 13.21 -14.00
CA TRP A 149 2.41 14.41 -14.29
C TRP A 149 3.17 14.35 -15.62
N THR A 150 3.03 13.28 -16.41
CA THR A 150 3.70 13.07 -17.71
C THR A 150 2.70 12.73 -18.80
#